data_AF-A0A3D3CTY1-F1
#
_entry.id   AF-A0A3D3CTY1-F1
#
_cell.length_a   1.000
_cell.length_b   1.000
_cell.length_c   1.000
_cell.angle_alpha   90.00
_cell.angle_beta   90.00
_cell.angle_gamma   90.00
#
_symmetry.space_group_name_H-M   'P 1'
#
loop_
_entity.id
_entity.type
_entity.pdbx_description
1 polymer ?
#
loop_
_entity_poly.entity_id
_entity_poly.type
_entity_poly.pdbx_seq_one_letter_code
_entity_poly.pdbx_strand_id
1 'polypeptide(L)'
;MKNDPNQNDFCDAMLGGLLAGIVATLACFVYDIFYRMTTGYGPSEFINVSSIIFIVNLILLLLGIFYFAFRYFFKKGDLLFSLLMGLLTAFSVWKAFKFHRFTDTLLSHEFSQLLGGTLLIIGLCAMAIPLVLKNKKISGFFI
;
A
#
# COMPACT_ATOMS: atom_id res chain seq x y z
N MET A 1 17.28 26.08 -16.48
CA MET A 1 17.39 24.61 -16.32
C MET A 1 16.37 23.99 -17.26
N LYS A 2 16.82 23.26 -18.29
CA LYS A 2 15.93 22.58 -19.23
C LYS A 2 15.49 21.30 -18.53
N ASN A 3 14.27 21.23 -18.01
CA ASN A 3 13.77 20.04 -17.36
C ASN A 3 13.68 18.93 -18.41
N ASP A 4 14.47 17.88 -18.25
CA ASP A 4 14.37 16.71 -19.09
C ASP A 4 13.00 16.05 -18.85
N PRO A 5 12.23 15.72 -19.91
CA PRO A 5 10.88 15.16 -19.76
C PRO A 5 10.88 13.88 -18.90
N ASN A 6 11.97 13.11 -18.94
CA ASN A 6 12.15 11.90 -18.12
C ASN A 6 12.35 12.18 -16.62
N GLN A 7 12.86 13.35 -16.25
CA GLN A 7 13.07 13.72 -14.84
C GLN A 7 11.73 14.02 -14.16
N ASN A 8 10.83 14.71 -14.86
CA ASN A 8 9.49 15.00 -14.37
C ASN A 8 8.68 13.71 -14.18
N ASP A 9 8.77 12.76 -15.12
CA ASP A 9 8.06 11.47 -15.02
C ASP A 9 8.51 10.62 -13.82
N PHE A 10 9.79 10.71 -13.43
CA PHE A 10 10.31 10.03 -12.25
C PHE A 10 9.81 10.66 -10.95
N CYS A 11 9.89 11.99 -10.84
CA CYS A 11 9.37 12.72 -9.69
C CYS A 11 7.87 12.50 -9.52
N ASP A 12 7.10 12.57 -10.60
CA ASP A 12 5.67 12.28 -10.59
C ASP A 12 5.39 10.87 -10.06
N ALA A 13 6.11 9.86 -10.55
CA ALA A 13 5.93 8.48 -10.10
C ALA A 13 6.24 8.30 -8.60
N MET A 14 7.30 8.93 -8.10
CA MET A 14 7.63 8.92 -6.67
C MET A 14 6.55 9.61 -5.84
N LEU A 15 6.09 10.79 -6.27
CA LEU A 15 5.09 11.57 -5.57
C LEU A 15 3.72 10.89 -5.60
N GLY A 16 3.36 10.21 -6.69
CA GLY A 16 2.17 9.38 -6.79
C GLY A 16 2.21 8.19 -5.84
N GLY A 17 3.36 7.53 -5.72
CA GLY A 17 3.59 6.47 -4.73
C GLY A 17 3.47 6.98 -3.29
N LEU A 18 4.07 8.14 -2.98
CA LEU A 18 3.97 8.77 -1.66
C LEU A 18 2.53 9.18 -1.32
N LEU A 19 1.78 9.78 -2.26
CA LEU A 19 0.39 10.16 -2.06
C LEU A 19 -0.49 8.92 -1.82
N ALA A 20 -0.27 7.85 -2.59
CA ALA A 20 -0.92 6.56 -2.34
C ALA A 20 -0.57 6.03 -0.94
N GLY A 21 0.67 6.22 -0.50
CA GLY A 21 1.15 5.97 0.87
C GLY A 21 0.32 6.67 1.93
N ILE A 22 0.20 8.00 1.82
CA ILE A 22 -0.51 8.82 2.79
C ILE A 22 -1.99 8.41 2.87
N VAL A 23 -2.63 8.19 1.71
CA VAL A 23 -4.03 7.74 1.65
C VAL A 23 -4.17 6.35 2.27
N ALA A 24 -3.26 5.42 1.98
CA ALA A 24 -3.26 4.09 2.58
C ALA A 24 -3.09 4.17 4.10
N THR A 25 -2.19 5.03 4.60
CA THR A 25 -1.98 5.23 6.04
C THR A 25 -3.24 5.74 6.73
N LEU A 26 -3.92 6.73 6.18
CA LEU A 26 -5.18 7.23 6.73
C LEU A 26 -6.26 6.14 6.72
N ALA A 27 -6.40 5.41 5.62
CA ALA A 27 -7.36 4.31 5.52
C ALA A 27 -7.06 3.17 6.50
N CYS A 28 -5.78 2.81 6.68
CA CYS A 28 -5.35 1.81 7.65
C CYS A 28 -5.61 2.26 9.09
N PHE A 29 -5.40 3.54 9.42
CA PHE A 29 -5.73 4.07 10.75
C PHE A 29 -7.22 4.00 11.03
N VAL A 30 -8.05 4.42 10.07
CA VAL A 30 -9.51 4.33 10.19
C VAL A 30 -9.92 2.86 10.40
N TYR A 31 -9.38 1.94 9.60
CA TYR A 31 -9.65 0.52 9.74
C TYR A 31 -9.22 -0.05 11.10
N ASP A 32 -8.01 0.26 11.57
CA ASP A 32 -7.51 -0.20 12.87
C ASP A 32 -8.40 0.28 14.02
N ILE A 33 -8.80 1.55 14.02
CA ILE A 33 -9.70 2.12 15.04
C ILE A 33 -11.05 1.38 15.03
N PHE A 34 -11.70 1.28 13.87
CA PHE A 34 -13.00 0.61 13.77
C PHE A 34 -12.92 -0.85 14.20
N TYR A 35 -11.89 -1.58 13.74
CA TYR A 35 -11.72 -2.99 14.06
C TYR A 35 -11.55 -3.21 15.57
N ARG A 36 -10.71 -2.39 16.23
CA ARG A 36 -10.49 -2.44 17.68
C ARG A 36 -11.74 -2.11 18.48
N MET A 37 -12.52 -1.12 18.03
CA MET A 37 -13.79 -0.78 18.67
C MET A 37 -14.80 -1.93 18.61
N THR A 38 -14.84 -2.69 17.51
CA THR A 38 -15.79 -3.80 17.35
C THR A 38 -15.37 -5.10 18.02
N THR A 39 -14.06 -5.39 18.07
CA THR A 39 -13.55 -6.68 18.56
C THR A 39 -13.04 -6.62 20.00
N GLY A 40 -12.79 -5.42 20.54
CA GLY A 40 -12.11 -5.27 21.83
C GLY A 40 -10.64 -5.71 21.80
N TYR A 41 -10.09 -5.94 20.60
CA TYR A 41 -8.74 -6.46 20.39
C TYR A 41 -7.68 -5.48 20.92
N GLY A 42 -7.07 -5.84 22.07
CA GLY A 42 -6.04 -5.07 22.74
C GLY A 42 -4.68 -5.75 22.89
N PRO A 43 -3.93 -6.05 21.81
CA PRO A 43 -2.52 -6.45 21.93
C PRO A 43 -1.63 -5.31 21.45
N SER A 44 -1.84 -4.11 22.02
CA SER A 44 -0.92 -2.99 21.87
C SER A 44 0.49 -3.31 22.37
N GLU A 45 0.65 -4.37 23.17
CA GLU A 45 1.93 -4.77 23.77
C GLU A 45 2.83 -5.62 22.84
N PHE A 46 2.27 -6.33 21.85
CA PHE A 46 3.06 -7.27 21.03
C PHE A 46 3.45 -6.71 19.66
N ILE A 47 2.58 -5.96 18.99
CA ILE A 47 2.84 -5.36 17.67
C ILE A 47 2.25 -3.95 17.64
N ASN A 48 3.11 -2.94 17.46
CA ASN A 48 2.68 -1.57 17.25
C ASN A 48 2.19 -1.40 15.81
N VAL A 49 0.87 -1.50 15.62
CA VAL A 49 0.23 -1.36 14.30
C VAL A 49 0.53 0.01 13.68
N SER A 50 0.69 1.06 14.49
CA SER A 50 1.11 2.39 14.03
C SER A 50 2.49 2.37 13.36
N SER A 51 3.42 1.53 13.84
CA SER A 51 4.74 1.38 13.21
C SER A 51 4.64 0.68 11.85
N ILE A 52 3.74 -0.31 11.72
CA ILE A 52 3.48 -0.98 10.44
C ILE A 52 2.88 0.02 9.45
N ILE A 53 1.89 0.80 9.88
CA ILE A 53 1.23 1.83 9.08
C ILE A 53 2.22 2.93 8.64
N PHE A 54 3.23 3.23 9.44
CA PHE A 54 4.28 4.17 9.05
C PHE A 54 5.20 3.59 7.96
N ILE A 55 5.62 2.33 8.09
CA ILE A 55 6.46 1.63 7.10
C ILE A 55 5.75 1.54 5.74
N VAL A 56 4.42 1.47 5.72
CA VAL A 56 3.61 1.46 4.48
C VAL A 56 3.90 2.65 3.57
N ASN A 57 4.13 3.86 4.12
CA ASN A 57 4.49 5.03 3.31
C ASN A 57 5.79 4.80 2.55
N LEU A 58 6.80 4.25 3.23
CA LEU A 58 8.09 3.96 2.62
C LEU A 58 7.96 2.88 1.53
N ILE A 59 7.16 1.84 1.80
CA ILE A 59 6.88 0.78 0.82
C ILE A 59 6.19 1.38 -0.41
N LEU A 60 5.15 2.19 -0.25
CA LEU A 60 4.40 2.75 -1.38
C LEU A 60 5.21 3.80 -2.16
N LEU A 61 6.10 4.54 -1.51
CA LEU A 61 7.09 5.38 -2.18
C LEU A 61 8.03 4.54 -3.06
N LEU A 62 8.59 3.45 -2.52
CA LEU A 62 9.44 2.53 -3.29
C LEU A 62 8.66 1.91 -4.45
N LEU A 63 7.39 1.55 -4.23
CA LEU A 63 6.52 1.04 -5.29
C LEU A 63 6.26 2.06 -6.40
N GLY A 64 6.22 3.36 -6.09
CA GLY A 64 6.21 4.44 -7.09
C GLY A 64 7.47 4.43 -7.98
N ILE A 65 8.65 4.21 -7.38
CA ILE A 65 9.91 4.05 -8.12
C ILE A 65 9.88 2.79 -8.99
N PHE A 66 9.40 1.67 -8.46
CA PHE A 66 9.25 0.44 -9.24
C PHE A 66 8.26 0.63 -10.39
N TYR A 67 7.16 1.35 -10.18
CA TYR A 67 6.22 1.68 -11.23
C TYR A 67 6.89 2.45 -12.37
N PHE A 68 7.72 3.45 -12.07
CA PHE A 68 8.51 4.15 -13.09
C PHE A 68 9.40 3.18 -13.89
N ALA A 69 10.10 2.27 -13.21
CA ALA A 69 10.90 1.24 -13.89
C ALA A 69 10.03 0.35 -14.80
N PHE A 70 8.86 -0.08 -14.34
CA PHE A 70 7.92 -0.87 -15.14
C PHE A 70 7.46 -0.12 -16.39
N ARG A 71 7.16 1.18 -16.28
CA ARG A 71 6.77 2.02 -17.41
C ARG A 71 7.93 2.25 -18.39
N TYR A 72 9.17 2.31 -17.89
CA TYR A 72 10.37 2.45 -18.71
C TYR A 72 10.69 1.18 -19.51
N PHE A 73 10.59 -0.01 -18.89
CA PHE A 73 10.95 -1.27 -19.53
C PHE A 73 9.82 -1.90 -20.36
N PHE A 74 8.54 -1.64 -20.04
CA PHE A 74 7.41 -2.34 -20.66
C PHE A 74 6.39 -1.37 -21.28
N LYS A 75 5.98 -1.66 -22.52
CA LYS A 75 4.95 -0.90 -23.27
C LYS A 75 3.57 -0.88 -22.58
N LYS A 76 3.28 -1.85 -21.72
CA LYS A 76 2.05 -1.95 -20.90
C LYS A 76 2.37 -1.97 -19.40
N GLY A 77 3.39 -1.21 -18.99
CA GLY A 77 3.88 -1.14 -17.61
C GLY A 77 2.77 -0.94 -16.57
N ASP A 78 1.79 -0.08 -16.87
CA ASP A 78 0.64 0.20 -15.99
C ASP A 78 -0.15 -1.06 -15.63
N LEU A 79 -0.55 -1.82 -16.64
CA LEU A 79 -1.36 -3.03 -16.45
C LEU A 79 -0.53 -4.13 -15.77
N LEU A 80 0.74 -4.27 -16.18
CA LEU A 80 1.67 -5.25 -15.61
C LEU A 80 1.93 -4.99 -14.12
N PHE A 81 2.13 -3.72 -13.75
CA PHE A 81 2.33 -3.30 -12.37
C PHE A 81 1.07 -3.55 -11.53
N SER A 82 -0.10 -3.10 -11.98
CA SER A 82 -1.36 -3.33 -11.25
C SER A 82 -1.66 -4.83 -11.11
N LEU A 83 -1.42 -5.64 -12.15
CA LEU A 83 -1.61 -7.09 -12.09
C LEU A 83 -0.65 -7.73 -11.05
N LEU A 84 0.63 -7.36 -11.08
CA LEU A 84 1.64 -7.90 -10.17
C LEU A 84 1.35 -7.51 -8.72
N MET A 85 0.96 -6.25 -8.49
CA MET A 85 0.54 -5.79 -7.15
C MET A 85 -0.74 -6.48 -6.68
N GLY A 86 -1.71 -6.72 -7.57
CA GLY A 86 -2.91 -7.50 -7.25
C GLY A 86 -2.59 -8.93 -6.83
N LEU A 87 -1.72 -9.62 -7.59
CA LEU A 87 -1.27 -10.98 -7.25
C LEU A 87 -0.49 -11.02 -5.93
N LEU A 88 0.42 -10.06 -5.72
CA LEU A 88 1.22 -9.96 -4.51
C LEU A 88 0.34 -9.68 -3.28
N THR A 89 -0.68 -8.85 -3.45
CA THR A 89 -1.67 -8.55 -2.40
C THR A 89 -2.48 -9.80 -2.06
N ALA A 90 -3.05 -10.48 -3.07
CA ALA A 90 -3.80 -11.71 -2.85
C ALA A 90 -2.96 -12.79 -2.14
N PHE A 91 -1.69 -12.94 -2.55
CA PHE A 91 -0.76 -13.87 -1.92
C PHE A 91 -0.43 -13.48 -0.46
N SER A 92 -0.19 -12.19 -0.21
CA SER A 92 0.10 -11.68 1.13
C SER A 92 -1.09 -11.87 2.08
N VAL A 93 -2.30 -11.58 1.61
CA VAL A 93 -3.54 -11.76 2.36
C VAL A 93 -3.77 -13.26 2.64
N TRP A 94 -3.58 -14.13 1.65
CA TRP A 94 -3.70 -15.57 1.84
C TRP A 94 -2.72 -16.10 2.90
N LYS A 95 -1.47 -15.61 2.89
CA LYS A 95 -0.50 -15.94 3.93
C LYS A 95 -0.89 -15.41 5.30
N ALA A 96 -1.42 -14.19 5.37
CA ALA A 96 -1.90 -13.59 6.62
C ALA A 96 -2.94 -14.47 7.33
N PHE A 97 -3.88 -15.04 6.57
CA PHE A 97 -4.92 -15.93 7.11
C PHE A 97 -4.42 -17.32 7.51
N LYS A 98 -3.31 -17.80 6.93
CA LYS A 98 -2.75 -19.12 7.26
C LYS A 98 -1.74 -19.09 8.42
N PHE A 99 -1.24 -17.92 8.78
CA PHE A 99 -0.18 -17.78 9.77
C PHE A 99 -0.74 -17.86 11.19
N HIS A 100 -0.55 -19.00 11.86
CA HIS A 100 -0.90 -19.18 13.28
C HIS A 100 0.29 -18.74 14.13
N ARG A 101 0.26 -17.49 14.62
CA ARG A 101 1.38 -16.93 15.38
C ARG A 101 1.28 -17.19 16.88
N PHE A 102 0.06 -17.39 17.39
CA PHE A 102 -0.20 -17.53 18.83
C PHE A 102 -0.79 -18.90 19.15
N THR A 103 -0.43 -19.41 20.32
CA THR A 103 -0.94 -20.69 20.87
C THR A 103 -2.45 -20.60 21.18
N ASP A 104 -2.95 -19.38 21.39
CA ASP A 104 -4.37 -19.07 21.56
C ASP A 104 -5.02 -18.79 20.20
N THR A 105 -5.98 -19.63 19.81
CA THR A 105 -6.63 -19.59 18.49
C THR A 105 -7.43 -18.32 18.26
N LEU A 106 -8.02 -17.74 19.31
CA LEU A 106 -8.84 -16.52 19.22
C LEU A 106 -7.97 -15.30 18.89
N LEU A 107 -6.85 -15.13 19.59
CA LEU A 107 -5.92 -14.02 19.40
C LEU A 107 -5.22 -14.08 18.04
N SER A 108 -4.91 -15.30 17.55
CA SER A 108 -4.37 -15.48 16.21
C SER A 108 -5.37 -15.14 15.12
N HIS A 109 -6.65 -15.45 15.29
CA HIS A 109 -7.68 -15.13 14.30
C HIS A 109 -7.90 -13.62 14.17
N GLU A 110 -7.99 -12.92 15.30
CA GLU A 110 -8.18 -11.46 15.31
C GLU A 110 -6.97 -10.72 14.73
N PHE A 111 -5.76 -11.20 15.01
CA PHE A 111 -4.54 -10.67 14.40
C PHE A 111 -4.54 -10.83 12.87
N SER A 112 -4.86 -12.03 12.39
CA SER A 112 -4.89 -12.34 10.95
C SER A 112 -5.92 -11.51 10.19
N GLN A 113 -7.08 -11.23 10.79
CA GLN A 113 -8.10 -10.37 10.20
C GLN A 113 -7.66 -8.90 10.14
N LEU A 114 -7.04 -8.39 11.21
CA LEU A 114 -6.49 -7.02 11.23
C LEU A 114 -5.35 -6.87 10.21
N LEU A 115 -4.41 -7.81 10.18
CA LEU A 115 -3.31 -7.81 9.21
C LEU A 115 -3.82 -7.97 7.78
N GLY A 116 -4.77 -8.87 7.54
CA GLY A 116 -5.37 -9.12 6.23
C GLY A 116 -6.07 -7.89 5.66
N GLY A 117 -6.88 -7.21 6.48
CA GLY A 117 -7.54 -5.96 6.08
C GLY A 117 -6.55 -4.83 5.79
N THR A 118 -5.51 -4.69 6.62
CA THR A 118 -4.43 -3.71 6.39
C THR A 118 -3.70 -3.97 5.07
N LEU A 119 -3.36 -5.23 4.79
CA LEU A 119 -2.72 -5.64 3.53
C LEU A 119 -3.60 -5.40 2.31
N LEU A 120 -4.92 -5.60 2.42
CA LEU A 120 -5.87 -5.28 1.36
C LEU A 120 -5.88 -3.79 1.05
N ILE A 121 -5.95 -2.92 2.07
CA ILE A 121 -5.94 -1.46 1.87
C ILE A 121 -4.65 -1.03 1.17
N ILE A 122 -3.49 -1.49 1.66
CA ILE A 122 -2.18 -1.19 1.06
C ILE A 122 -2.13 -1.64 -0.41
N GLY A 123 -2.58 -2.87 -0.68
CA GLY A 123 -2.59 -3.45 -2.01
C GLY A 123 -3.49 -2.70 -2.99
N LEU A 124 -4.69 -2.31 -2.56
CA LEU A 124 -5.60 -1.50 -3.36
C LEU A 124 -5.01 -0.14 -3.69
N CYS A 125 -4.37 0.52 -2.70
CA CYS A 125 -3.67 1.79 -2.92
C CYS A 125 -2.47 1.63 -3.86
N ALA A 126 -1.70 0.54 -3.75
CA ALA A 126 -0.61 0.24 -4.68
C ALA A 126 -1.13 0.07 -6.11
N MET A 127 -2.22 -0.67 -6.31
CA MET A 127 -2.84 -0.86 -7.62
C MET A 127 -3.39 0.44 -8.22
N ALA A 128 -3.71 1.42 -7.39
CA ALA A 128 -4.22 2.72 -7.80
C ALA A 128 -3.11 3.70 -8.24
N ILE A 129 -1.83 3.43 -7.95
CA ILE A 129 -0.69 4.30 -8.34
C ILE A 129 -0.72 4.68 -9.84
N PRO A 130 -0.89 3.74 -10.79
CA PRO A 130 -0.95 4.08 -12.21
C PRO A 130 -2.17 4.95 -12.56
N LEU A 131 -3.30 4.74 -11.89
CA LEU A 131 -4.54 5.49 -12.11
C LEU A 131 -4.42 6.94 -11.63
N VAL A 132 -3.78 7.14 -10.48
CA VAL A 132 -3.49 8.47 -9.92
C VAL A 132 -2.60 9.26 -10.87
N LEU A 133 -1.58 8.61 -11.43
CA LEU A 133 -0.60 9.25 -12.34
C LEU A 133 -1.15 9.51 -13.74
N LYS A 134 -2.08 8.70 -14.23
CA LYS A 134 -2.73 8.89 -15.53
C LYS A 134 -3.71 10.06 -15.53
N ASN A 135 -4.23 10.44 -14.35
CA ASN A 135 -5.14 11.57 -14.21
C ASN A 135 -4.36 12.90 -14.24
N LYS A 136 -4.44 13.61 -15.38
CA LYS A 136 -3.80 14.92 -15.59
C LYS A 136 -4.16 15.98 -14.53
N LYS A 137 -5.35 15.90 -13.93
CA LYS A 137 -5.78 16.78 -12.83
C LYS A 137 -4.94 16.62 -11.55
N ILE A 138 -4.41 15.42 -11.31
CA ILE A 138 -3.60 15.10 -10.12
C ILE A 138 -2.12 15.29 -10.43
N SER A 139 -1.66 14.98 -11.65
CA SER A 139 -0.30 15.34 -12.10
C SER A 139 -0.05 16.85 -12.03
N GLY A 140 -1.05 17.68 -12.36
CA GLY A 140 -0.97 19.14 -12.16
C GLY A 140 -1.00 19.62 -10.71
N PHE A 141 -1.24 18.75 -9.72
CA PHE A 141 -1.09 19.08 -8.30
C PHE A 141 0.37 18.99 -7.83
N PHE A 142 1.23 18.30 -8.60
CA PHE A 142 2.63 18.06 -8.25
C PHE A 142 3.62 19.00 -9.00
N ILE A 143 3.12 19.89 -9.85
CA ILE A 143 3.85 20.93 -10.60
C ILE A 143 3.41 22.31 -10.10
#